data_AF-A0A976D1M9-F1
#
_entry.id   AF-A0A976D1M9-F1
#
_cell.length_a   1.000
_cell.length_b   1.000
_cell.length_c   1.000
_cell.angle_alpha   90.00
_cell.angle_beta   90.00
_cell.angle_gamma   90.00
#
_symmetry.space_group_name_H-M   'P 1'
#
loop_
_entity.id
_entity.type
_entity.pdbx_description
1 polymer ?
#
loop_
_entity_poly.entity_id
_entity_poly.type
_entity_poly.pdbx_seq_one_letter_code
_entity_poly.pdbx_strand_id
1 'polypeptide(L)' 'EALKLGQKVQVKVLEVDKQRKRIALSIKQTLAPAQTAAPKSSRPHTSQKSSTHAPQDLSNLPVGDALALLKQKFGK' A
#
# COMPACT_ATOMS: atom_id res chain seq x y z
N GLU A 1 -6.56 -22.11 -7.21
CA GLU A 1 -7.42 -21.49 -6.17
C GLU A 1 -8.87 -21.71 -6.55
N ALA A 2 -9.72 -22.13 -5.60
CA ALA A 2 -11.13 -22.40 -5.84
C ALA A 2 -12.00 -21.43 -5.04
N LEU A 3 -13.02 -20.85 -5.67
CA LEU A 3 -14.00 -20.00 -5.00
C LEU A 3 -15.12 -20.85 -4.35
N LYS A 4 -15.72 -20.33 -3.30
CA LYS A 4 -16.87 -20.96 -2.63
C LYS A 4 -18.19 -20.43 -3.21
N LEU A 5 -19.20 -21.30 -3.27
CA LEU A 5 -20.56 -20.88 -3.62
C LEU A 5 -21.08 -19.86 -2.60
N GLY A 6 -21.73 -18.79 -3.08
CA GLY A 6 -22.25 -17.70 -2.24
C GLY A 6 -21.23 -16.63 -1.82
N GLN A 7 -19.95 -16.79 -2.18
CA GLN A 7 -18.92 -15.80 -1.89
C GLN A 7 -19.08 -14.56 -2.77
N LYS A 8 -19.21 -13.37 -2.15
CA LYS A 8 -19.16 -12.10 -2.87
C LYS A 8 -17.71 -11.78 -3.26
N VAL A 9 -17.47 -11.50 -4.55
CA VAL A 9 -16.15 -11.17 -5.09
C VAL A 9 -16.23 -9.99 -6.06
N GLN A 10 -15.14 -9.24 -6.17
CA GLN A 10 -14.99 -8.18 -7.19
C GLN A 10 -14.35 -8.75 -8.44
N VAL A 11 -14.97 -8.47 -9.58
CA VAL A 11 -14.55 -8.97 -10.90
C VAL A 11 -14.56 -7.85 -11.92
N LYS A 12 -13.79 -8.03 -12.99
CA LYS A 12 -13.82 -7.17 -14.16
C LYS A 12 -14.63 -7.82 -15.27
N VAL A 13 -15.48 -7.04 -15.94
CA VAL A 13 -16.19 -7.47 -17.15
C VAL A 13 -15.23 -7.41 -18.33
N LEU A 14 -15.10 -8.53 -19.06
CA LEU A 14 -14.30 -8.61 -20.28
C LEU A 14 -15.16 -8.35 -21.52
N GLU A 15 -16.30 -9.02 -21.61
CA GLU A 15 -17.17 -8.95 -22.78
C GLU A 15 -18.64 -9.20 -22.40
N VAL A 16 -19.56 -8.60 -23.15
CA VAL A 16 -21.01 -8.78 -23.02
C VAL A 16 -21.60 -9.22 -24.35
N ASP A 17 -22.00 -10.48 -24.44
CA ASP A 17 -22.77 -11.01 -25.57
C ASP A 17 -24.27 -10.89 -25.28
N LYS A 18 -24.88 -9.86 -25.88
CA LYS A 18 -26.32 -9.57 -25.71
C LYS A 18 -27.23 -10.57 -26.41
N GLN A 19 -26.78 -11.17 -27.51
CA GLN A 19 -27.60 -12.11 -28.27
C GLN A 19 -27.77 -13.41 -27.49
N ARG A 20 -26.68 -13.91 -26.89
CA ARG A 20 -26.68 -15.14 -26.09
C ARG A 20 -26.96 -14.91 -24.61
N LYS A 21 -27.11 -13.65 -24.19
CA LYS A 21 -27.30 -13.23 -22.78
C LYS A 21 -26.18 -13.76 -21.86
N ARG A 22 -24.93 -13.69 -22.33
CA ARG A 22 -23.74 -14.16 -21.59
C ARG A 22 -22.77 -13.02 -21.33
N ILE A 23 -22.08 -13.07 -20.19
CA ILE A 23 -21.08 -12.08 -19.80
C ILE A 23 -19.80 -12.81 -19.42
N ALA A 24 -18.68 -12.44 -20.04
CA ALA A 24 -17.35 -12.95 -19.69
C ALA A 24 -16.74 -12.10 -18.57
N LEU A 25 -16.27 -12.75 -17.50
CA LEU A 25 -15.77 -12.11 -16.28
C LEU A 25 -14.35 -12.57 -15.96
N SER A 26 -13.53 -11.69 -15.38
CA SER A 26 -12.17 -12.00 -14.90
C SER A 26 -11.99 -11.62 -13.44
N ILE A 27 -11.47 -12.57 -12.65
CA ILE A 27 -11.14 -12.38 -11.22
C ILE A 27 -9.67 -11.96 -11.05
N LYS A 28 -8.78 -12.37 -11.95
CA LYS A 28 -7.32 -12.16 -11.81
C LYS A 28 -6.92 -10.69 -11.95
N GLN A 29 -7.74 -9.87 -12.62
CA GLN A 29 -7.43 -8.47 -12.94
C GLN A 29 -7.89 -7.47 -11.87
N THR A 30 -8.67 -7.91 -10.87
CA THR A 30 -9.17 -7.08 -9.76
C THR A 30 -8.30 -7.14 -8.49
N LEU A 31 -7.26 -7.98 -8.48
CA LEU A 31 -6.31 -8.10 -7.35
C LEU A 31 -5.13 -7.11 -7.44
N ALA A 32 -5.13 -6.17 -8.39
CA ALA A 32 -4.17 -5.08 -8.36
C ALA A 32 -4.56 -4.15 -7.19
N PRO A 33 -3.75 -4.06 -6.12
CA PRO A 33 -4.07 -3.18 -5.01
C PRO A 33 -4.16 -1.76 -5.52
N ALA A 34 -5.15 -1.03 -5.04
CA ALA A 34 -5.32 0.39 -5.23
C ALA A 34 -4.02 1.13 -4.83
N GLN A 35 -3.16 1.37 -5.81
CA GLN A 35 -2.07 2.32 -5.71
C GLN A 35 -2.63 3.69 -6.09
N THR A 36 -3.34 4.34 -5.16
CA THR A 36 -3.55 5.80 -5.08
C THR A 36 -4.46 6.05 -3.87
N ALA A 37 -4.12 6.86 -2.88
CA ALA A 37 -3.36 8.09 -2.95
C ALA A 37 -2.37 8.21 -1.78
N ALA A 38 -1.09 8.36 -2.11
CA ALA A 38 -0.21 9.13 -1.24
C ALA A 38 -0.79 10.55 -1.18
N PRO A 39 -1.08 11.13 0.00
CA PRO A 39 -1.25 12.57 0.08
C PRO A 39 0.09 13.15 -0.37
N LYS A 40 0.08 13.85 -1.50
CA LYS A 40 1.11 14.85 -1.81
C LYS A 40 0.98 15.91 -0.73
N SER A 41 1.58 15.65 0.44
CA SER A 41 1.80 16.69 1.44
C SER A 41 2.81 17.63 0.80
N SER A 42 2.26 18.72 0.30
CA SER A 42 2.94 19.94 -0.10
C SER A 42 4.07 20.20 0.87
N ARG A 43 5.30 20.03 0.40
CA ARG A 43 6.53 20.48 1.04
C ARG A 43 6.40 21.97 1.38
N PRO A 44 6.32 22.38 2.66
CA PRO A 44 6.67 23.74 3.02
C PRO A 44 8.15 23.70 3.36
N HIS A 45 8.97 24.31 2.50
CA HIS A 45 10.27 24.78 2.94
C HIS A 45 10.00 25.87 3.98
N THR A 46 10.21 25.60 5.25
CA THR A 46 10.58 26.68 6.15
C THR A 46 11.54 26.20 7.23
N SER A 47 12.50 27.07 7.45
CA SER A 47 13.66 26.95 8.30
C SER A 47 13.34 26.63 9.77
N GLN A 48 14.41 26.25 10.46
CA GLN A 48 14.69 26.63 11.85
C GLN A 48 14.09 25.78 12.99
N LYS A 49 15.04 25.08 13.63
CA LYS A 49 15.44 25.28 15.04
C LYS A 49 14.80 24.36 16.10
N SER A 50 15.74 23.68 16.76
CA SER A 50 15.83 23.41 18.20
C SER A 50 14.94 22.35 18.86
N SER A 51 15.65 21.63 19.73
CA SER A 51 15.25 21.08 21.04
C SER A 51 14.36 19.83 21.05
N THR A 52 15.04 18.72 21.38
CA THR A 52 14.66 17.74 22.42
C THR A 52 13.18 17.48 22.62
N HIS A 53 12.73 16.26 22.31
CA HIS A 53 12.02 15.36 23.23
C HIS A 53 11.92 13.96 22.57
N ALA A 54 12.54 12.95 23.19
CA ALA A 54 12.17 11.55 22.97
C ALA A 54 10.76 11.32 23.61
N PRO A 55 9.98 10.26 23.31
CA PRO A 55 10.45 8.99 22.73
C PRO A 55 9.47 8.30 21.72
N GLN A 56 10.02 7.35 20.96
CA GLN A 56 9.33 6.15 20.43
C GLN A 56 8.14 6.35 19.46
N ASP A 57 8.42 6.54 18.17
CA ASP A 57 7.61 5.88 17.15
C ASP A 57 8.54 4.96 16.35
N LEU A 58 8.76 3.75 16.89
CA LEU A 58 9.56 2.71 16.24
C LEU A 58 8.88 2.15 14.98
N SER A 59 7.65 2.59 14.69
CA SER A 59 6.79 1.99 13.67
C SER A 59 6.95 2.67 12.31
N ASN A 60 7.41 3.94 12.30
CA ASN A 60 7.49 4.74 11.08
C ASN A 60 8.91 5.17 10.67
N LEU A 61 9.93 4.47 11.17
CA LEU A 61 11.32 4.64 10.73
C LEU A 61 11.52 3.91 9.39
N PRO A 62 12.06 4.55 8.35
CA PRO A 62 12.46 3.84 7.15
C PRO A 62 13.50 2.77 7.52
N VAL A 63 13.32 1.54 7.00
CA VAL A 63 14.12 0.35 7.37
C VAL A 63 15.63 0.59 7.29
N GLY A 64 16.08 1.48 6.40
CA GLY A 64 17.49 1.88 6.29
C GLY A 64 18.04 2.61 7.51
N ASP A 65 17.23 3.43 8.18
CA ASP A 65 17.63 4.21 9.35
C ASP A 65 17.69 3.32 10.62
N ALA A 66 16.80 2.34 10.71
CA ALA A 66 16.83 1.31 11.77
C ALA A 66 18.12 0.46 11.70
N LEU A 67 18.55 0.10 10.48
CA LEU A 67 19.82 -0.59 10.24
C LEU A 67 21.03 0.28 10.60
N ALA A 68 20.99 1.57 10.27
CA ALA A 68 22.05 2.52 10.63
C ALA A 68 22.22 2.64 12.14
N LEU A 69 21.12 2.74 12.90
CA LEU A 69 21.13 2.84 14.37
C LEU A 69 21.64 1.56 15.05
N LEU A 70 21.26 0.37 14.54
CA LEU A 70 21.79 -0.90 15.04
C LEU A 70 23.29 -1.01 14.78
N LYS A 71 23.75 -0.58 13.60
CA LYS A 71 25.18 -0.59 13.26
C LYS A 71 25.98 0.39 14.12
N GLN A 72 25.44 1.57 14.40
CA GLN A 72 26.09 2.57 15.26
C GLN A 72 26.16 2.11 16.72
N LYS A 73 25.14 1.40 17.22
CA LYS A 73 25.07 0.97 18.62
C LYS A 73 25.89 -0.30 18.89
N PHE A 74 25.99 -1.21 17.92
CA PHE A 74 26.63 -2.52 18.09
C PHE A 74 27.92 -2.70 17.28
N GLY A 75 28.23 -1.81 16.34
CA GLY A 75 29.49 -1.81 15.59
C GLY A 75 30.55 -0.94 16.28
N LYS A 76 31.35 -1.55 17.16
CA LYS A 76 32.75 -1.17 17.33
C LYS A 76 33.59 -2.10 16.48
#